data_AF-A0AAV7CDT4-F1
#
_entry.id   AF-A0AAV7CDT4-F1
#
_cell.length_a   1.000
_cell.length_b   1.000
_cell.length_c   1.000
_cell.angle_alpha   90.00
_cell.angle_beta   90.00
_cell.angle_gamma   90.00
#
_symmetry.space_group_name_H-M   'P 1'
#
loop_
_entity.id
_entity.type
_entity.pdbx_description
1 polymer ?
#
loop_
_entity_poly.entity_id
_entity_poly.type
_entity_poly.pdbx_seq_one_letter_code
_entity_poly.pdbx_strand_id
1 'polypeptide(L)'
;MLSVWNFLKRHKRKFIFFGAFVGGVYILGKYAQKKIREIQEKEAAEYIAQARRQYHFESNQRTCNMTVLSMLPALREALMQQLNSESLTSLLKNRPSNKIEIWEDLKIISFTRSIVAVYSTCMLVVLLRVQLNIIGGYIYLDNSSVAKNDNGLQASPEVQQQYLSSIQHLLGDGLTELITLVKHTVQKVLGSLSLKQSLSLSELEQHIKEIRRLVEDCKKSSELGESQGKSLLCRFMMPDEENPLTFQACGLTEKDGTTIRLLNETRDMLER
;
A
#
# COMPACT_ATOMS: atom_id res chain seq x y z
N MET A 1 -87.74 4.49 4.68
CA MET A 1 -86.61 4.07 3.82
C MET A 1 -86.63 4.61 2.38
N LEU A 2 -87.77 5.05 1.81
CA LEU A 2 -87.82 5.54 0.40
C LEU A 2 -87.20 6.92 0.14
N SER A 3 -87.12 7.81 1.15
CA SER A 3 -86.59 9.19 0.97
C SER A 3 -85.09 9.21 0.68
N VAL A 4 -84.32 8.34 1.35
CA VAL A 4 -82.87 8.21 1.19
C VAL A 4 -82.51 7.68 -0.21
N TRP A 5 -83.31 6.74 -0.74
CA TRP A 5 -83.09 6.13 -2.05
C TRP A 5 -83.30 7.10 -3.21
N ASN A 6 -84.35 7.94 -3.13
CA ASN A 6 -84.63 8.94 -4.15
C ASN A 6 -83.59 10.07 -4.17
N PHE A 7 -83.04 10.43 -3.00
CA PHE A 7 -81.96 11.41 -2.90
C PHE A 7 -80.64 10.88 -3.51
N LEU A 8 -80.28 9.63 -3.21
CA LEU A 8 -79.12 8.94 -3.80
C LEU A 8 -79.22 8.82 -5.32
N LYS A 9 -80.41 8.49 -5.85
CA LYS A 9 -80.66 8.39 -7.30
C LYS A 9 -80.51 9.74 -8.00
N ARG A 10 -80.91 10.84 -7.36
CA ARG A 10 -80.81 12.22 -7.91
C ARG A 10 -79.38 12.77 -7.91
N HIS A 11 -78.51 12.30 -7.00
CA HIS A 11 -77.11 12.76 -6.88
C HIS A 11 -76.05 11.72 -7.29
N LYS A 12 -76.45 10.61 -7.94
CA LYS A 12 -75.59 9.47 -8.29
C LYS A 12 -74.28 9.84 -9.00
N ARG A 13 -74.32 10.78 -9.97
CA ARG A 13 -73.10 11.29 -10.64
C ARG A 13 -72.17 12.02 -9.68
N LYS A 14 -72.70 12.84 -8.75
CA LYS A 14 -71.90 13.58 -7.78
C LYS A 14 -71.18 12.65 -6.80
N PHE A 15 -71.83 11.57 -6.37
CA PHE A 15 -71.19 10.55 -5.52
C PHE A 15 -70.07 9.79 -6.24
N ILE A 16 -70.22 9.49 -7.54
CA ILE A 16 -69.16 8.85 -8.33
C ILE A 16 -67.95 9.78 -8.47
N PHE A 17 -68.15 11.05 -8.81
CA PHE A 17 -67.05 12.02 -8.91
C PHE A 17 -66.36 12.23 -7.56
N PHE A 18 -67.12 12.35 -6.46
CA PHE A 18 -66.57 12.49 -5.13
C PHE A 18 -65.77 11.24 -4.70
N GLY A 19 -66.31 10.03 -4.92
CA GLY A 19 -65.61 8.78 -4.62
C GLY A 19 -64.33 8.61 -5.42
N ALA A 20 -64.35 8.95 -6.72
CA ALA A 20 -63.16 8.93 -7.57
C ALA A 20 -62.11 9.95 -7.12
N PHE A 21 -62.53 11.16 -6.74
CA PHE A 21 -61.63 12.19 -6.22
C PHE A 21 -60.97 11.76 -4.89
N VAL A 22 -61.77 11.30 -3.92
CA VAL A 22 -61.26 10.82 -2.63
C VAL A 22 -60.34 9.61 -2.81
N GLY A 23 -60.71 8.66 -3.67
CA GLY A 23 -59.88 7.50 -4.00
C GLY A 23 -58.57 7.88 -4.67
N GLY A 24 -58.60 8.83 -5.61
CA GLY A 24 -57.40 9.35 -6.29
C GLY A 24 -56.44 10.05 -5.32
N VAL A 25 -56.96 10.91 -4.44
CA VAL A 25 -56.16 11.57 -3.39
C VAL A 25 -55.56 10.55 -2.43
N TYR A 26 -56.32 9.53 -2.02
CA TYR A 26 -55.82 8.47 -1.13
C TYR A 26 -54.68 7.67 -1.76
N ILE A 27 -54.82 7.25 -3.02
CA ILE A 27 -53.78 6.49 -3.74
C ILE A 27 -52.53 7.36 -3.92
N LEU A 28 -52.69 8.62 -4.34
CA LEU A 28 -51.56 9.52 -4.57
C LEU A 28 -50.81 9.82 -3.26
N GLY A 29 -51.55 10.05 -2.15
CA GLY A 29 -50.96 10.24 -0.83
C GLY A 29 -50.19 9.01 -0.35
N LYS A 30 -50.76 7.81 -0.53
CA LYS A 30 -50.08 6.54 -0.18
C LYS A 30 -48.83 6.31 -1.04
N TYR A 31 -48.87 6.66 -2.33
CA TYR A 31 -47.72 6.59 -3.22
C TYR A 31 -46.63 7.59 -2.80
N ALA A 32 -46.99 8.84 -2.50
CA ALA A 32 -46.04 9.86 -2.03
C ALA A 32 -45.39 9.44 -0.71
N GLN A 33 -46.16 8.93 0.25
CA GLN A 33 -45.62 8.44 1.53
C GLN A 33 -44.67 7.26 1.33
N LYS A 34 -45.03 6.31 0.46
CA LYS A 34 -44.15 5.19 0.10
C LYS A 34 -42.87 5.70 -0.56
N LYS A 35 -42.98 6.66 -1.49
CA LYS A 35 -41.84 7.20 -2.23
C LYS A 35 -40.88 7.99 -1.35
N ILE A 36 -41.40 8.80 -0.42
CA ILE A 36 -40.59 9.52 0.57
C ILE A 36 -39.84 8.53 1.46
N ARG A 37 -40.52 7.47 1.92
CA ARG A 37 -39.88 6.43 2.74
C ARG A 37 -38.78 5.70 1.96
N GLU A 38 -39.03 5.30 0.72
CA GLU A 38 -38.02 4.66 -0.14
C GLU A 38 -36.79 5.56 -0.36
N ILE A 39 -37.00 6.87 -0.56
CA ILE A 39 -35.90 7.83 -0.71
C ILE A 39 -35.11 7.95 0.58
N GLN A 40 -35.77 8.12 1.73
CA GLN A 40 -35.12 8.18 3.04
C GLN A 40 -34.34 6.91 3.36
N GLU A 41 -34.92 5.73 3.09
CA GLU A 41 -34.26 4.44 3.28
C GLU A 41 -33.03 4.30 2.37
N LYS A 42 -33.12 4.75 1.12
CA LYS A 42 -32.00 4.73 0.18
C LYS A 42 -30.87 5.67 0.61
N GLU A 43 -31.19 6.91 0.96
CA GLU A 43 -30.21 7.89 1.45
C GLU A 43 -29.55 7.40 2.74
N ALA A 44 -30.33 6.86 3.68
CA ALA A 44 -29.79 6.28 4.91
C ALA A 44 -28.86 5.08 4.63
N ALA A 45 -29.23 4.20 3.69
CA ALA A 45 -28.40 3.07 3.29
C ALA A 45 -27.09 3.50 2.62
N GLU A 46 -27.14 4.49 1.73
CA GLU A 46 -25.94 5.06 1.08
C GLU A 46 -25.03 5.74 2.12
N TYR A 47 -25.61 6.52 3.03
CA TYR A 47 -24.87 7.15 4.13
C TYR A 47 -24.17 6.13 5.02
N ILE A 48 -24.88 5.07 5.45
CA ILE A 48 -24.30 4.00 6.28
C ILE A 48 -23.19 3.26 5.52
N ALA A 49 -23.38 2.98 4.23
CA ALA A 49 -22.37 2.31 3.41
C ALA A 49 -21.09 3.15 3.29
N GLN A 50 -21.25 4.46 3.05
CA GLN A 50 -20.12 5.40 2.99
C GLN A 50 -19.41 5.53 4.34
N ALA A 51 -20.16 5.70 5.44
CA ALA A 51 -19.61 5.76 6.78
C ALA A 51 -18.83 4.49 7.15
N ARG A 52 -19.34 3.31 6.78
CA ARG A 52 -18.65 2.03 7.00
C ARG A 52 -17.34 1.95 6.21
N ARG A 53 -17.34 2.34 4.93
CA ARG A 53 -16.13 2.38 4.10
C ARG A 53 -15.09 3.32 4.70
N GLN A 54 -15.50 4.51 5.12
CA GLN A 54 -14.61 5.50 5.73
C GLN A 54 -14.00 4.99 7.04
N TYR A 55 -14.82 4.43 7.93
CA TYR A 55 -14.35 3.83 9.18
C TYR A 55 -13.33 2.71 8.93
N HIS A 56 -13.63 1.81 7.99
CA HIS A 56 -12.73 0.73 7.61
C HIS A 56 -11.40 1.27 7.07
N PHE A 57 -11.45 2.27 6.19
CA PHE A 57 -10.25 2.92 5.64
C PHE A 57 -9.42 3.59 6.73
N GLU A 58 -10.02 4.38 7.61
CA GLU A 58 -9.30 5.04 8.71
C GLU A 58 -8.66 4.03 9.67
N SER A 59 -9.38 2.96 10.01
CA SER A 59 -8.83 1.87 10.81
C SER A 59 -7.61 1.25 10.11
N ASN A 60 -7.71 0.99 8.79
CA ASN A 60 -6.61 0.44 8.00
C ASN A 60 -5.38 1.36 7.98
N GLN A 61 -5.58 2.67 7.89
CA GLN A 61 -4.48 3.64 7.93
C GLN A 61 -3.77 3.66 9.30
N ARG A 62 -4.52 3.51 10.41
CA ARG A 62 -3.94 3.37 11.75
C ARG A 62 -3.14 2.07 11.86
N THR A 63 -3.68 0.96 11.37
CA THR A 63 -2.96 -0.32 11.31
C THR A 63 -1.65 -0.15 10.56
N CYS A 64 -1.67 0.47 9.37
CA CYS A 64 -0.45 0.72 8.61
C CYS A 64 0.57 1.59 9.35
N ASN A 65 0.15 2.64 10.05
CA ASN A 65 1.06 3.44 10.87
C ASN A 65 1.75 2.58 11.94
N MET A 66 0.98 1.73 12.64
CA MET A 66 1.51 0.85 13.66
C MET A 66 2.45 -0.20 13.07
N THR A 67 2.11 -0.80 11.92
CA THR A 67 2.94 -1.79 11.24
C THR A 67 4.28 -1.20 10.79
N VAL A 68 4.29 0.02 10.23
CA VAL A 68 5.53 0.74 9.90
C VAL A 68 6.40 0.88 11.14
N LEU A 69 5.84 1.44 12.23
CA LEU A 69 6.57 1.68 13.46
C LEU A 69 7.10 0.38 14.09
N SER A 70 6.38 -0.74 13.96
CA SER A 70 6.83 -2.04 14.46
C SER A 70 7.91 -2.69 13.60
N MET A 71 7.96 -2.38 12.30
CA MET A 71 8.97 -2.94 11.37
C MET A 71 10.25 -2.09 11.30
N LEU A 72 10.20 -0.81 11.67
CA LEU A 72 11.38 0.07 11.70
C LEU A 72 12.56 -0.47 12.53
N PRO A 73 12.37 -1.09 13.71
CA PRO A 73 13.47 -1.71 14.46
C PRO A 73 14.16 -2.83 13.68
N ALA A 74 13.40 -3.68 12.99
CA ALA A 74 13.96 -4.76 12.18
C ALA A 74 14.78 -4.22 11.00
N LEU A 75 14.26 -3.20 10.30
CA LEU A 75 14.99 -2.51 9.24
C LEU A 75 16.28 -1.86 9.76
N ARG A 76 16.19 -1.17 10.89
CA ARG A 76 17.36 -0.54 11.53
C ARG A 76 18.41 -1.58 11.88
N GLU A 77 18.01 -2.69 12.49
CA GLU A 77 18.94 -3.75 12.90
C GLU A 77 19.64 -4.38 11.68
N ALA A 78 18.90 -4.68 10.62
CA ALA A 78 19.46 -5.20 9.37
C ALA A 78 20.48 -4.21 8.76
N LEU A 79 20.18 -2.91 8.76
CA LEU A 79 21.11 -1.87 8.31
C LEU A 79 22.36 -1.77 9.18
N MET A 80 22.22 -1.81 10.51
CA MET A 80 23.35 -1.73 11.44
C MET A 80 24.27 -2.95 11.31
N GLN A 81 23.70 -4.13 11.07
CA GLN A 81 24.47 -5.37 10.90
C GLN A 81 25.23 -5.39 9.59
N GLN A 82 24.58 -5.05 8.46
CA GLN A 82 25.23 -5.07 7.14
C GLN A 82 26.19 -3.89 6.91
N LEU A 83 25.96 -2.74 7.57
CA LEU A 83 26.75 -1.51 7.45
C LEU A 83 27.29 -1.07 8.82
N ASN A 84 28.02 -1.95 9.48
CA ASN A 84 28.50 -1.77 10.86
C ASN A 84 29.66 -0.78 10.97
N SER A 85 29.34 0.51 11.02
CA SER A 85 30.31 1.59 11.22
C SER A 85 30.93 1.58 12.64
N GLU A 86 30.20 1.08 13.61
CA GLU A 86 30.57 1.07 15.03
C GLU A 86 31.79 0.17 15.25
N SER A 87 31.87 -0.96 14.55
CA SER A 87 33.05 -1.84 14.54
C SER A 87 34.31 -1.12 14.04
N LEU A 88 34.21 -0.36 12.95
CA LEU A 88 35.31 0.42 12.40
C LEU A 88 35.74 1.55 13.35
N THR A 89 34.78 2.25 13.95
CA THR A 89 35.10 3.27 14.96
C THR A 89 35.77 2.67 16.20
N SER A 90 35.40 1.44 16.59
CA SER A 90 36.05 0.71 17.68
C SER A 90 37.49 0.35 17.32
N LEU A 91 37.73 -0.17 16.10
CA LEU A 91 39.08 -0.43 15.61
C LEU A 91 39.94 0.83 15.64
N LEU A 92 39.42 1.97 15.19
CA LEU A 92 40.13 3.25 15.19
C LEU A 92 40.54 3.72 16.60
N LYS A 93 39.75 3.43 17.64
CA LYS A 93 40.10 3.76 19.04
C LYS A 93 41.36 3.03 19.52
N ASN A 94 41.65 1.85 18.97
CA ASN A 94 42.81 1.04 19.32
C ASN A 94 44.10 1.44 18.58
N ARG A 95 44.09 2.54 17.81
CA ARG A 95 45.23 3.07 17.05
C ARG A 95 45.91 2.02 16.15
N PRO A 96 45.18 1.43 15.19
CA PRO A 96 45.71 0.43 14.28
C PRO A 96 46.72 1.07 13.31
N SER A 97 47.61 0.24 12.76
CA SER A 97 48.61 0.68 11.77
C SER A 97 47.97 1.14 10.46
N ASN A 98 46.90 0.50 10.01
CA ASN A 98 46.15 0.82 8.78
C ASN A 98 45.04 1.86 9.00
N LYS A 99 45.29 2.87 9.84
CA LYS A 99 44.30 3.89 10.22
C LYS A 99 43.62 4.57 9.03
N ILE A 100 44.37 4.93 7.98
CA ILE A 100 43.82 5.68 6.83
C ILE A 100 42.83 4.82 6.05
N GLU A 101 43.15 3.55 5.81
CA GLU A 101 42.24 2.60 5.13
C GLU A 101 40.91 2.48 5.88
N ILE A 102 40.96 2.35 7.21
CA ILE A 102 39.74 2.25 8.03
C ILE A 102 38.90 3.52 7.97
N TRP A 103 39.51 4.71 7.87
CA TRP A 103 38.77 5.95 7.67
C TRP A 103 38.13 6.04 6.29
N GLU A 104 38.80 5.55 5.26
CA GLU A 104 38.22 5.47 3.91
C GLU A 104 37.03 4.50 3.88
N ASP A 105 37.14 3.33 4.51
CA ASP A 105 36.02 2.40 4.66
C ASP A 105 34.85 3.02 5.45
N LEU A 106 35.17 3.74 6.53
CA LEU A 106 34.17 4.42 7.36
C LEU A 106 33.45 5.53 6.57
N LYS A 107 34.16 6.27 5.71
CA LYS A 107 33.57 7.26 4.79
C LYS A 107 32.51 6.59 3.92
N ILE A 108 32.84 5.47 3.28
CA ILE A 108 31.91 4.80 2.36
C ILE A 108 30.72 4.20 3.11
N ILE A 109 30.96 3.50 4.22
CA ILE A 109 29.91 2.84 5.01
C ILE A 109 28.96 3.87 5.63
N SER A 110 29.47 4.97 6.18
CA SER A 110 28.61 6.00 6.81
C SER A 110 27.65 6.65 5.80
N PHE A 111 28.15 7.06 4.63
CA PHE A 111 27.32 7.62 3.57
C PHE A 111 26.33 6.60 3.00
N THR A 112 26.80 5.38 2.71
CA THR A 112 25.95 4.29 2.23
C THR A 112 24.80 4.04 3.22
N ARG A 113 25.11 3.94 4.52
CA ARG A 113 24.12 3.65 5.55
C ARG A 113 23.05 4.74 5.66
N SER A 114 23.44 6.01 5.63
CA SER A 114 22.49 7.12 5.67
C SER A 114 21.60 7.16 4.43
N ILE A 115 22.16 6.94 3.25
CA ILE A 115 21.39 6.97 1.98
C ILE A 115 20.44 5.78 1.90
N VAL A 116 20.92 4.56 2.16
CA VAL A 116 20.07 3.36 2.17
C VAL A 116 18.97 3.50 3.22
N ALA A 117 19.25 4.03 4.42
CA ALA A 117 18.23 4.25 5.44
C ALA A 117 17.08 5.13 4.96
N VAL A 118 17.36 6.17 4.17
CA VAL A 118 16.30 7.02 3.58
C VAL A 118 15.50 6.22 2.55
N TYR A 119 16.15 5.56 1.59
CA TYR A 119 15.48 4.79 0.55
C TYR A 119 14.62 3.66 1.14
N SER A 120 15.19 2.82 2.00
CA SER A 120 14.51 1.67 2.57
C SER A 120 13.37 2.07 3.50
N THR A 121 13.49 3.19 4.24
CA THR A 121 12.38 3.71 5.05
C THR A 121 11.23 4.20 4.16
N CYS A 122 11.52 4.96 3.10
CA CYS A 122 10.50 5.41 2.15
C CYS A 122 9.80 4.22 1.47
N MET A 123 10.58 3.24 1.00
CA MET A 123 10.07 2.00 0.42
C MET A 123 9.20 1.22 1.40
N LEU A 124 9.63 1.07 2.66
CA LEU A 124 8.86 0.36 3.69
C LEU A 124 7.49 1.00 3.92
N VAL A 125 7.45 2.34 4.03
CA VAL A 125 6.19 3.08 4.20
C VAL A 125 5.27 2.90 3.00
N VAL A 126 5.79 3.09 1.78
CA VAL A 126 4.98 2.98 0.55
C VAL A 126 4.49 1.54 0.34
N LEU A 127 5.37 0.55 0.48
CA LEU A 127 5.02 -0.86 0.31
C LEU A 127 3.93 -1.30 1.29
N LEU A 128 4.08 -0.97 2.59
CA LEU A 128 3.08 -1.30 3.59
C LEU A 128 1.74 -0.60 3.34
N ARG A 129 1.77 0.65 2.85
CA ARG A 129 0.53 1.35 2.44
C ARG A 129 -0.14 0.63 1.28
N VAL A 130 0.60 0.21 0.26
CA VAL A 130 0.04 -0.54 -0.87
C VAL A 130 -0.52 -1.88 -0.37
N GLN A 131 0.29 -2.67 0.33
CA GLN A 131 -0.09 -4.00 0.81
C GLN A 131 -1.33 -3.96 1.70
N LEU A 132 -1.34 -3.08 2.72
CA LEU A 132 -2.45 -2.99 3.65
C LEU A 132 -3.72 -2.43 3.02
N ASN A 133 -3.64 -1.53 2.03
CA ASN A 133 -4.85 -1.04 1.35
C ASN A 133 -5.40 -2.05 0.35
N ILE A 134 -4.55 -2.83 -0.33
CA ILE A 134 -5.01 -3.94 -1.17
C ILE A 134 -5.72 -4.97 -0.29
N ILE A 135 -5.03 -5.57 0.70
CA ILE A 135 -5.64 -6.62 1.53
C ILE A 135 -6.85 -6.10 2.33
N GLY A 136 -6.80 -4.84 2.80
CA GLY A 136 -7.94 -4.18 3.45
C GLY A 136 -9.14 -4.05 2.53
N GLY A 137 -8.93 -3.82 1.22
CA GLY A 137 -9.99 -3.84 0.22
C GLY A 137 -10.67 -5.20 0.11
N TYR A 138 -9.88 -6.28 0.06
CA TYR A 138 -10.40 -7.66 0.03
C TYR A 138 -11.16 -8.01 1.30
N ILE A 139 -10.64 -7.65 2.49
CA ILE A 139 -11.33 -7.84 3.78
C ILE A 139 -12.66 -7.08 3.82
N TYR A 140 -12.70 -5.85 3.29
CA TYR A 140 -13.93 -5.06 3.21
C TYR A 140 -14.98 -5.73 2.29
N LEU A 141 -14.53 -6.28 1.16
CA LEU A 141 -15.39 -7.00 0.22
C LEU A 141 -15.92 -8.29 0.84
N ASP A 142 -15.08 -9.10 1.48
CA ASP A 142 -15.50 -10.32 2.20
C ASP A 142 -16.57 -10.00 3.26
N ASN A 143 -16.34 -8.98 4.08
CA ASN A 143 -17.32 -8.55 5.10
C ASN A 143 -18.63 -8.02 4.51
N SER A 144 -18.62 -7.55 3.26
CA SER A 144 -19.81 -7.05 2.56
C SER A 144 -20.51 -8.14 1.72
N SER A 145 -19.76 -9.15 1.26
CA SER A 145 -20.21 -10.24 0.38
C SER A 145 -20.70 -11.46 1.15
N VAL A 146 -20.32 -11.64 2.42
CA VAL A 146 -20.91 -12.65 3.33
C VAL A 146 -22.44 -12.53 3.42
N ALA A 147 -23.02 -11.39 3.06
CA ALA A 147 -24.47 -11.21 2.95
C ALA A 147 -25.08 -11.70 1.62
N LYS A 148 -24.28 -12.12 0.61
CA LYS A 148 -24.75 -12.23 -0.77
C LYS A 148 -24.35 -13.46 -1.60
N ASN A 149 -23.33 -14.30 -1.32
CA ASN A 149 -23.12 -15.61 -2.01
C ASN A 149 -21.97 -16.47 -1.43
N ASP A 150 -22.03 -17.78 -1.71
CA ASP A 150 -21.20 -18.94 -1.26
C ASP A 150 -19.76 -19.01 -1.81
N ASN A 151 -19.20 -17.91 -2.32
CA ASN A 151 -17.80 -17.87 -2.73
C ASN A 151 -16.97 -17.63 -1.46
N GLY A 152 -16.22 -18.64 -1.01
CA GLY A 152 -15.43 -18.59 0.23
C GLY A 152 -14.56 -17.33 0.39
N LEU A 153 -14.17 -17.03 1.63
CA LEU A 153 -13.40 -15.82 1.99
C LEU A 153 -12.14 -15.70 1.13
N GLN A 154 -12.02 -14.58 0.40
CA GLN A 154 -10.86 -14.33 -0.46
C GLN A 154 -9.62 -13.95 0.36
N ALA A 155 -9.81 -13.17 1.43
CA ALA A 155 -8.76 -12.78 2.37
C ALA A 155 -8.89 -13.59 3.67
N SER A 156 -8.77 -14.92 3.60
CA SER A 156 -8.65 -15.74 4.81
C SER A 156 -7.43 -15.31 5.64
N PRO A 157 -7.38 -15.56 6.96
CA PRO A 157 -6.23 -15.22 7.79
C PRO A 157 -4.90 -15.80 7.26
N GLU A 158 -4.95 -16.99 6.67
CA GLU A 158 -3.80 -17.64 6.04
C GLU A 158 -3.31 -16.86 4.83
N VAL A 159 -4.22 -16.47 3.92
CA VAL A 159 -3.89 -15.63 2.74
C VAL A 159 -3.34 -14.27 3.18
N GLN A 160 -3.94 -13.65 4.20
CA GLN A 160 -3.44 -12.38 4.74
C GLN A 160 -2.01 -12.52 5.26
N GLN A 161 -1.73 -13.53 6.07
CA GLN A 161 -0.39 -13.76 6.63
C GLN A 161 0.63 -14.06 5.53
N GLN A 162 0.27 -14.94 4.59
CA GLN A 162 1.15 -15.32 3.48
C GLN A 162 1.48 -14.11 2.60
N TYR A 163 0.46 -13.35 2.18
CA TYR A 163 0.65 -12.13 1.38
C TYR A 163 1.51 -11.08 2.10
N LEU A 164 1.20 -10.77 3.36
CA LEU A 164 1.94 -9.77 4.13
C LEU A 164 3.38 -10.21 4.44
N SER A 165 3.69 -11.51 4.42
CA SER A 165 5.05 -12.01 4.58
C SER A 165 6.00 -11.62 3.44
N SER A 166 5.48 -11.21 2.28
CA SER A 166 6.29 -10.71 1.15
C SER A 166 7.14 -9.48 1.49
N ILE A 167 6.79 -8.74 2.56
CA ILE A 167 7.61 -7.63 3.10
C ILE A 167 9.03 -8.08 3.48
N GLN A 168 9.23 -9.37 3.73
CA GLN A 168 10.53 -9.95 4.06
C GLN A 168 11.56 -9.75 2.95
N HIS A 169 11.16 -9.65 1.67
CA HIS A 169 12.09 -9.37 0.58
C HIS A 169 12.75 -8.00 0.76
N LEU A 170 11.97 -6.95 1.03
CA LEU A 170 12.48 -5.60 1.28
C LEU A 170 13.39 -5.55 2.51
N LEU A 171 13.15 -6.39 3.52
CA LEU A 171 13.97 -6.45 4.74
C LEU A 171 15.14 -7.44 4.64
N GLY A 172 15.22 -8.22 3.56
CA GLY A 172 16.21 -9.25 3.31
C GLY A 172 16.98 -8.99 2.02
N ASP A 173 16.79 -9.83 1.01
CA ASP A 173 17.56 -9.82 -0.25
C ASP A 173 17.48 -8.47 -0.98
N GLY A 174 16.28 -7.86 -1.02
CA GLY A 174 16.09 -6.54 -1.61
C GLY A 174 16.88 -5.43 -0.91
N LEU A 175 17.01 -5.50 0.42
CA LEU A 175 17.86 -4.57 1.19
C LEU A 175 19.34 -4.78 0.88
N THR A 176 19.79 -6.03 0.86
CA THR A 176 21.19 -6.38 0.57
C THR A 176 21.58 -5.93 -0.84
N GLU A 177 20.68 -6.09 -1.81
CA GLU A 177 20.90 -5.63 -3.17
C GLU A 177 20.96 -4.09 -3.24
N LEU A 178 20.02 -3.40 -2.57
CA LEU A 178 20.03 -1.94 -2.47
C LEU A 178 21.33 -1.43 -1.83
N ILE A 179 21.78 -2.06 -0.73
CA ILE A 179 23.05 -1.73 -0.06
C ILE A 179 24.21 -1.88 -1.04
N THR A 180 24.26 -2.98 -1.80
CA THR A 180 25.35 -3.24 -2.74
C THR A 180 25.41 -2.19 -3.85
N LEU A 181 24.25 -1.85 -4.44
CA LEU A 181 24.16 -0.81 -5.47
C LEU A 181 24.57 0.57 -4.93
N VAL A 182 24.01 0.97 -3.78
CA VAL A 182 24.32 2.28 -3.18
C VAL A 182 25.78 2.33 -2.77
N LYS A 183 26.35 1.27 -2.18
CA LYS A 183 27.76 1.22 -1.79
C LYS A 183 28.67 1.42 -2.99
N HIS A 184 28.40 0.74 -4.10
CA HIS A 184 29.15 0.90 -5.35
C HIS A 184 29.07 2.35 -5.87
N THR A 185 27.87 2.93 -5.83
CA THR A 185 27.64 4.31 -6.29
C THR A 185 28.33 5.34 -5.40
N VAL A 186 28.27 5.17 -4.08
CA VAL A 186 28.97 6.01 -3.10
C VAL A 186 30.48 5.91 -3.31
N GLN A 187 31.01 4.71 -3.56
CA GLN A 187 32.43 4.52 -3.90
C GLN A 187 32.82 5.28 -5.17
N LYS A 188 31.98 5.24 -6.20
CA LYS A 188 32.23 5.94 -7.46
C LYS A 188 32.25 7.47 -7.30
N VAL A 189 31.38 8.03 -6.46
CA VAL A 189 31.22 9.49 -6.29
C VAL A 189 32.17 10.06 -5.23
N LEU A 190 32.31 9.39 -4.08
CA LEU A 190 33.07 9.89 -2.93
C LEU A 190 34.44 9.23 -2.76
N GLY A 191 34.73 8.15 -3.49
CA GLY A 191 35.96 7.37 -3.30
C GLY A 191 37.22 8.19 -3.51
N SER A 192 37.25 9.05 -4.53
CA SER A 192 38.40 9.91 -4.85
C SER A 192 38.53 11.15 -3.96
N LEU A 193 37.51 11.48 -3.17
CA LEU A 193 37.55 12.65 -2.28
C LEU A 193 38.47 12.40 -1.10
N SER A 194 39.41 13.32 -0.87
CA SER A 194 40.31 13.24 0.28
C SER A 194 39.56 13.43 1.59
N LEU A 195 39.90 12.65 2.62
CA LEU A 195 39.42 12.84 3.99
C LEU A 195 39.74 14.24 4.57
N LYS A 196 40.70 14.97 3.99
CA LYS A 196 41.07 16.33 4.42
C LYS A 196 40.32 17.44 3.69
N GLN A 197 39.60 17.10 2.61
CA GLN A 197 38.88 18.07 1.81
C GLN A 197 37.72 18.65 2.62
N SER A 198 37.67 19.98 2.75
CA SER A 198 36.50 20.66 3.29
C SER A 198 35.38 20.65 2.26
N LEU A 199 34.18 20.22 2.65
CA LEU A 199 32.99 20.27 1.82
C LEU A 199 31.98 21.24 2.44
N SER A 200 31.50 22.17 1.62
CA SER A 200 30.33 22.99 1.95
C SER A 200 29.05 22.17 1.90
N LEU A 201 27.97 22.69 2.49
CA LEU A 201 26.66 22.04 2.45
C LEU A 201 26.14 21.88 1.01
N SER A 202 26.39 22.88 0.15
CA SER A 202 25.96 22.84 -1.26
C SER A 202 26.70 21.78 -2.05
N GLU A 203 28.02 21.63 -1.83
CA GLU A 203 28.79 20.55 -2.44
C GLU A 203 28.30 19.19 -1.95
N LEU A 204 28.09 19.01 -0.65
CA LEU A 204 27.55 17.76 -0.09
C LEU A 204 26.19 17.41 -0.71
N GLU A 205 25.29 18.38 -0.83
CA GLU A 205 23.99 18.20 -1.50
C GLU A 205 24.16 17.76 -2.95
N GLN A 206 25.11 18.35 -3.69
CA GLN A 206 25.40 17.97 -5.08
C GLN A 206 25.90 16.52 -5.17
N HIS A 207 26.77 16.08 -4.27
CA HIS A 207 27.24 14.68 -4.25
C HIS A 207 26.10 13.72 -3.92
N ILE A 208 25.21 14.06 -2.97
CA ILE A 208 24.02 13.26 -2.67
C ILE A 208 23.10 13.19 -3.89
N LYS A 209 22.85 14.31 -4.58
CA LYS A 209 22.04 14.35 -5.81
C LYS A 209 22.65 13.47 -6.91
N GLU A 210 23.96 13.49 -7.10
CA GLU A 210 24.63 12.63 -8.08
C GLU A 210 24.53 11.15 -7.71
N ILE A 211 24.71 10.80 -6.43
CA ILE A 211 24.49 9.42 -5.96
C ILE A 211 23.05 8.98 -6.23
N ARG A 212 22.06 9.81 -5.89
CA ARG A 212 20.65 9.53 -6.14
C ARG A 212 20.38 9.33 -7.62
N ARG A 213 20.90 10.22 -8.47
CA ARG A 213 20.78 10.11 -9.93
C ARG A 213 21.32 8.76 -10.41
N LEU A 214 22.51 8.35 -9.99
CA LEU A 214 23.12 7.09 -10.42
C LEU A 214 22.36 5.84 -9.90
N VAL A 215 21.77 5.92 -8.71
CA VAL A 215 20.93 4.84 -8.15
C VAL A 215 19.60 4.74 -8.90
N GLU A 216 18.98 5.88 -9.24
CA GLU A 216 17.66 5.97 -9.87
C GLU A 216 17.71 5.81 -11.41
N ASP A 217 18.80 6.22 -12.08
CA ASP A 217 18.97 6.20 -13.55
C ASP A 217 19.56 4.88 -14.10
N CYS A 218 19.83 3.87 -13.28
CA CYS A 218 20.51 2.63 -13.69
C CYS A 218 19.64 1.74 -14.60
N LYS A 219 19.24 2.22 -15.77
CA LYS A 219 18.57 1.45 -16.82
C LYS A 219 19.42 0.22 -17.11
N LYS A 220 18.78 -0.96 -17.15
CA LYS A 220 19.43 -2.23 -17.51
C LYS A 220 20.37 -2.00 -18.69
N SER A 221 21.68 -2.10 -18.44
CA SER A 221 22.65 -2.45 -19.47
C SER A 221 22.38 -3.90 -19.87
N SER A 222 21.34 -4.13 -20.65
CA SER A 222 21.09 -5.40 -21.30
C SER A 222 20.65 -5.11 -22.72
N GLU A 223 21.62 -5.22 -23.62
CA GLU A 223 21.40 -5.41 -25.04
C GLU A 223 20.63 -6.72 -25.26
N LEU A 224 19.31 -6.63 -25.32
CA LEU A 224 18.37 -7.42 -26.14
C LEU A 224 16.98 -7.34 -25.51
N GLY A 225 16.00 -6.87 -26.28
CA GLY A 225 14.59 -7.11 -26.02
C GLY A 225 13.89 -6.01 -25.25
N GLU A 226 12.94 -5.40 -25.95
CA GLU A 226 11.92 -4.50 -25.43
C GLU A 226 11.20 -5.11 -24.21
N SER A 227 11.60 -4.72 -22.99
CA SER A 227 10.73 -4.82 -21.83
C SER A 227 10.60 -3.43 -21.24
N GLN A 228 9.39 -2.89 -21.40
CA GLN A 228 8.99 -1.55 -20.96
C GLN A 228 9.45 -1.28 -19.53
N GLY A 229 10.16 -0.16 -19.35
CA GLY A 229 10.32 0.66 -18.16
C GLY A 229 9.87 0.14 -16.79
N LYS A 230 10.35 -1.02 -16.33
CA LYS A 230 10.20 -1.38 -14.91
C LYS A 230 10.99 -0.38 -14.06
N SER A 231 10.32 0.27 -13.12
CA SER A 231 10.97 1.14 -12.14
C SER A 231 11.99 0.30 -11.34
N LEU A 232 13.26 0.70 -11.38
CA LEU A 232 14.37 -0.03 -10.75
C LEU A 232 14.20 -0.18 -9.24
N LEU A 233 13.49 0.77 -8.63
CA LEU A 233 13.26 0.79 -7.20
C LEU A 233 12.31 -0.33 -6.75
N CYS A 234 11.38 -0.76 -7.63
CA CYS A 234 10.41 -1.81 -7.32
C CYS A 234 11.07 -3.17 -7.08
N ARG A 235 12.22 -3.42 -7.73
CA ARG A 235 13.00 -4.66 -7.57
C ARG A 235 13.54 -4.86 -6.14
N PHE A 236 13.78 -3.77 -5.42
CA PHE A 236 14.18 -3.84 -4.01
C PHE A 236 12.99 -4.09 -3.08
N MET A 237 11.77 -3.79 -3.54
CA MET A 237 10.54 -3.88 -2.74
C MET A 237 9.87 -5.25 -2.88
N MET A 238 9.89 -5.85 -4.08
CA MET A 238 9.36 -7.19 -4.34
C MET A 238 10.28 -7.99 -5.26
N PRO A 239 10.32 -9.33 -5.13
CA PRO A 239 11.06 -10.16 -6.06
C PRO A 239 10.46 -10.11 -7.47
N ASP A 240 11.32 -10.33 -8.46
CA ASP A 240 10.90 -10.52 -9.85
C ASP A 240 9.94 -11.70 -10.00
N GLU A 241 9.03 -11.63 -10.98
CA GLU A 241 8.04 -12.67 -11.26
C GLU A 241 8.67 -14.02 -11.60
N GLU A 242 9.86 -13.97 -12.19
CA GLU A 242 10.65 -15.14 -12.59
C GLU A 242 11.25 -15.88 -11.39
N ASN A 243 11.30 -15.25 -10.21
CA ASN A 243 11.83 -15.88 -9.01
C ASN A 243 10.84 -16.94 -8.48
N PRO A 244 11.34 -18.07 -7.94
CA PRO A 244 10.49 -19.10 -7.37
C PRO A 244 9.53 -18.53 -6.34
N LEU A 245 8.28 -19.01 -6.34
CA LEU A 245 7.19 -18.50 -5.48
C LEU A 245 7.57 -18.45 -3.99
N THR A 246 8.39 -19.40 -3.53
CA THR A 246 8.89 -19.47 -2.15
C THR A 246 9.71 -18.25 -1.72
N PHE A 247 10.33 -17.52 -2.67
CA PHE A 247 11.03 -16.26 -2.39
C PHE A 247 10.08 -15.05 -2.37
N GLN A 248 8.88 -15.19 -2.94
CA GLN A 248 7.88 -14.10 -3.01
C GLN A 248 7.05 -13.99 -1.73
N ALA A 249 6.78 -15.11 -1.07
CA ALA A 249 6.14 -15.13 0.25
C ALA A 249 6.42 -16.45 0.97
N CYS A 250 6.34 -16.42 2.30
CA CYS A 250 6.60 -17.57 3.15
C CYS A 250 5.64 -18.73 2.82
N GLY A 251 6.21 -19.86 2.38
CA GLY A 251 5.45 -21.07 2.06
C GLY A 251 4.53 -20.96 0.84
N LEU A 252 4.76 -19.99 -0.06
CA LEU A 252 3.95 -19.80 -1.26
C LEU A 252 4.13 -20.93 -2.27
N THR A 253 3.01 -21.49 -2.73
CA THR A 253 2.93 -22.53 -3.75
C THR A 253 2.02 -22.13 -4.91
N GLU A 254 2.11 -22.84 -6.03
CA GLU A 254 1.24 -22.59 -7.21
C GLU A 254 -0.26 -22.75 -6.91
N LYS A 255 -0.61 -23.44 -5.82
CA LYS A 255 -2.00 -23.64 -5.39
C LYS A 255 -2.60 -22.40 -4.72
N ASP A 256 -1.77 -21.47 -4.28
CA ASP A 256 -2.16 -20.26 -3.55
C ASP A 256 -2.56 -19.13 -4.50
N GLY A 257 -3.50 -19.41 -5.40
CA GLY A 257 -3.86 -18.51 -6.50
C GLY A 257 -4.30 -17.11 -6.05
N THR A 258 -4.95 -16.99 -4.89
CA THR A 258 -5.35 -15.68 -4.35
C THR A 258 -4.15 -14.86 -3.90
N THR A 259 -3.19 -15.47 -3.20
CA THR A 259 -1.96 -14.78 -2.77
C THR A 259 -1.14 -14.32 -3.96
N ILE A 260 -0.99 -15.18 -4.98
CA ILE A 260 -0.30 -14.84 -6.23
C ILE A 260 -0.97 -13.63 -6.91
N ARG A 261 -2.30 -13.63 -6.98
CA ARG A 261 -3.06 -12.50 -7.53
C ARG A 261 -2.81 -11.20 -6.76
N LEU A 262 -2.83 -11.24 -5.43
CA LEU A 262 -2.55 -10.06 -4.59
C LEU A 262 -1.14 -9.51 -4.82
N LEU A 263 -0.14 -10.40 -4.96
CA LEU A 263 1.23 -10.01 -5.28
C LEU A 263 1.34 -9.36 -6.65
N ASN A 264 0.65 -9.90 -7.67
CA ASN A 264 0.63 -9.30 -8.99
C ASN A 264 -0.06 -7.93 -9.00
N GLU A 265 -1.21 -7.78 -8.33
CA GLU A 265 -1.87 -6.47 -8.16
C GLU A 265 -0.97 -5.47 -7.42
N THR A 266 -0.15 -5.95 -6.48
CA THR A 266 0.85 -5.11 -5.79
C THR A 266 1.93 -4.66 -6.76
N ARG A 267 2.41 -5.55 -7.63
CA ARG A 267 3.44 -5.24 -8.63
C ARG A 267 2.93 -4.19 -9.62
N ASP A 268 1.73 -4.40 -10.14
CA ASP A 268 1.06 -3.44 -11.01
C ASP A 268 0.92 -2.05 -10.35
N MET A 269 0.65 -2.01 -9.05
CA MET A 269 0.54 -0.76 -8.31
C MET A 269 1.88 -0.06 -8.07
N LEU A 270 2.98 -0.81 -7.95
CA LEU A 270 4.32 -0.26 -7.78
C LEU A 270 4.94 0.20 -9.10
N GLU A 271 4.54 -0.40 -10.23
CA GLU A 271 5.06 -0.09 -11.57
C GLU A 271 4.30 1.04 -12.30
N ARG A 272 3.13 1.46 -11.79
CA ARG A 272 2.35 2.59 -12.29
C ARG A 272 2.88 3.95 -11.83
#